data_AF-A0AAV5HXP0-F1
#
_entry.id   AF-A0AAV5HXP0-F1
#
_cell.length_a   1.000
_cell.length_b   1.000
_cell.length_c   1.000
_cell.angle_alpha   90.00
_cell.angle_beta   90.00
_cell.angle_gamma   90.00
#
_symmetry.space_group_name_H-M   'P 1'
#
loop_
_entity.id
_entity.type
_entity.pdbx_description
1 polymer ?
#
loop_
_entity_poly.entity_id
_entity_poly.type
_entity_poly.pdbx_seq_one_letter_code
_entity_poly.pdbx_strand_id
1 'polypeptide(L)' 'MSGIVFRSLNDLTKPHLEKIAKVFLGLGFNIVSTSRTAQFLELKGIPVE' A
#
# COMPACT_ATOMS: atom_id res chain seq x y z
N MET A 1 8.89 15.64 1.39
CA MET A 1 7.43 15.70 1.12
C MET A 1 6.79 14.58 1.92
N SER A 2 5.74 14.85 2.69
CA SER A 2 4.95 13.84 3.40
C SER A 2 3.49 13.98 2.98
N GLY A 3 2.78 12.86 2.93
CA GLY A 3 1.39 12.83 2.48
C GLY A 3 0.78 11.43 2.59
N ILE A 4 -0.50 11.33 2.23
CA ILE A 4 -1.26 10.08 2.21
C ILE A 4 -1.42 9.65 0.75
N VAL A 5 -1.04 8.42 0.42
CA VAL A 5 -1.25 7.84 -0.91
C VAL A 5 -2.42 6.87 -0.87
N PHE A 6 -3.46 7.17 -1.65
CA PHE A 6 -4.60 6.27 -1.86
C PHE A 6 -4.48 5.59 -3.23
N ARG A 7 -4.52 4.25 -3.27
CA ARG A 7 -4.55 3.52 -4.54
C ARG A 7 -5.48 2.31 -4.47
N SER A 8 -6.60 2.39 -5.20
CA SER A 8 -7.46 1.24 -5.48
C SER A 8 -6.83 0.41 -6.59
N LEU A 9 -6.49 -0.85 -6.31
CA LEU A 9 -5.91 -1.79 -7.26
C LEU A 9 -6.81 -3.01 -7.44
N ASN A 10 -6.93 -3.49 -8.67
CA ASN A 10 -7.60 -4.77 -8.97
C ASN A 10 -6.64 -5.95 -8.71
N ASP A 11 -7.16 -7.17 -8.62
CA ASP A 11 -6.37 -8.36 -8.24
C ASP A 11 -5.18 -8.64 -9.17
N LEU A 12 -5.26 -8.21 -10.44
CA LEU A 12 -4.21 -8.36 -11.45
C LEU A 12 -2.95 -7.52 -11.17
N THR A 13 -3.03 -6.50 -10.32
CA THR A 13 -1.90 -5.60 -10.03
C THR A 13 -1.29 -5.81 -8.63
N LYS A 14 -1.89 -6.67 -7.80
CA LYS A 14 -1.43 -6.98 -6.44
C LYS A 14 0.01 -7.51 -6.33
N PRO A 15 0.56 -8.29 -7.29
CA PRO A 15 1.96 -8.72 -7.21
C PRO A 15 2.98 -7.56 -7.17
N HIS A 16 2.64 -6.40 -7.74
CA HIS A 16 3.52 -5.23 -7.75
C HIS A 16 3.24 -4.24 -6.59
N LEU A 17 2.11 -4.41 -5.91
CA LEU A 17 1.64 -3.50 -4.87
C LEU A 17 2.62 -3.43 -3.70
N GLU A 18 3.19 -4.56 -3.28
CA GLU A 18 4.18 -4.59 -2.20
C GLU A 18 5.41 -3.71 -2.50
N LYS A 19 5.94 -3.79 -3.73
CA LYS A 19 7.11 -3.00 -4.14
C LYS A 19 6.80 -1.51 -4.13
N ILE A 20 5.62 -1.14 -4.63
CA ILE A 20 5.16 0.26 -4.67
C ILE A 20 4.96 0.80 -3.25
N ALA A 21 4.30 0.04 -2.39
CA ALA A 21 4.06 0.39 -1.00
C ALA A 21 5.37 0.65 -0.24
N LYS A 22 6.35 -0.26 -0.37
CA LYS A 22 7.69 -0.10 0.24
C LYS A 22 8.41 1.16 -0.24
N VAL A 23 8.29 1.51 -1.52
CA VAL A 23 8.88 2.74 -2.06
C VAL A 23 8.25 3.98 -1.40
N PHE A 24 6.92 4.05 -1.33
CA PHE A 24 6.25 5.20 -0.72
C PHE A 24 6.52 5.32 0.78
N LEU A 25 6.57 4.19 1.51
CA LEU A 25 6.98 4.18 2.91
C LEU A 25 8.41 4.70 3.09
N GLY A 26 9.34 4.26 2.24
CA GLY A 26 10.73 4.75 2.23
C GLY A 26 10.85 6.25 1.91
N LEU A 27 9.86 6.82 1.25
CA LEU A 27 9.75 8.26 0.97
C LEU A 27 9.04 9.04 2.10
N GLY A 28 8.61 8.37 3.18
CA GLY A 28 7.95 9.00 4.33
C GLY A 28 6.44 9.25 4.15
N PHE A 29 5.80 8.53 3.22
CA PHE A 29 4.35 8.58 3.06
C PHE A 29 3.66 7.52 3.91
N ASN A 30 2.46 7.84 4.37
CA ASN A 30 1.54 6.86 4.96
C ASN A 30 0.68 6.25 3.85
N ILE A 31 0.36 4.97 3.98
CA ILE A 31 -0.50 4.25 3.02
C ILE A 31 -1.90 4.16 3.61
N VAL A 32 -2.90 4.57 2.81
CA VAL A 32 -4.32 4.35 3.12
C VAL A 32 -4.94 3.56 1.98
N SER A 33 -5.76 2.55 2.29
CA SER A 33 -6.37 1.71 1.26
C SER A 33 -7.77 1.20 1.60
N THR A 34 -8.44 0.59 0.63
CA THR A 34 -9.72 -0.08 0.86
C THR A 34 -9.51 -1.43 1.56
N SER A 35 -10.51 -1.91 2.31
CA SER A 35 -10.36 -3.06 3.23
C SER A 35 -9.71 -4.31 2.63
N ARG A 36 -10.04 -4.67 1.38
CA ARG A 36 -9.44 -5.85 0.71
C ARG A 36 -7.97 -5.63 0.33
N THR A 37 -7.60 -4.40 0.01
CA THR A 37 -6.23 -4.02 -0.27
C THR A 37 -5.43 -3.93 1.03
N ALA A 38 -6.03 -3.40 2.09
CA ALA A 38 -5.43 -3.34 3.43
C ALA A 38 -5.06 -4.74 3.92
N GLN A 39 -6.02 -5.68 3.89
CA GLN A 39 -5.76 -7.08 4.27
C GLN A 39 -4.61 -7.70 3.47
N PHE A 40 -4.53 -7.43 2.16
CA PHE A 40 -3.44 -7.95 1.34
C PHE A 40 -2.08 -7.38 1.77
N LEU A 41 -2.00 -6.09 2.09
CA LEU A 41 -0.79 -5.42 2.55
C LEU A 41 -0.39 -5.87 3.97
N GLU A 42 -1.35 -6.01 4.87
CA GLU A 42 -1.16 -6.52 6.24
C GLU A 42 -0.59 -7.95 6.24
N LEU A 43 -1.12 -8.84 5.39
CA LEU A 43 -0.57 -10.20 5.20
C LEU A 43 0.89 -10.21 4.72
N LYS A 44 1.37 -9.09 4.17
CA LYS A 44 2.76 -8.89 3.74
C LYS A 44 3.59 -8.11 4.76
N GLY A 45 3.02 -7.79 5.93
CA GLY A 45 3.68 -7.01 6.98
C GLY A 45 3.88 -5.55 6.63
N ILE A 46 3.08 -5.00 5.71
CA ILE A 46 3.17 -3.61 5.27
C ILE A 46 2.19 -2.77 6.07
N PRO A 47 2.63 -1.69 6.75
CA PRO A 47 1.74 -0.82 7.51
C PRO A 47 0.81 -0.05 6.56
N VAL A 48 -0.48 -0.07 6.88
CA VAL A 48 -1.56 0.55 6.10
C VAL A 48 -2.73 0.90 7.02
N GLU A 49 -3.41 2.00 6.72
CA GLU A 49 -4.70 2.41 7.32
C GLU A 49 -5.88 2.17 6.37
#